data_AF-A0A521FS13-F1
#
_entry.id   AF-A0A521FS13-F1
#
_cell.length_a   1.000
_cell.length_b   1.000
_cell.length_c   1.000
_cell.angle_alpha   90.00
_cell.angle_beta   90.00
_cell.angle_gamma   90.00
#
_symmetry.space_group_name_H-M   'P 1'
#
loop_
_entity.id
_entity.type
_entity.pdbx_description
1 polymer ?
#
loop_
_entity_poly.entity_id
_entity_poly.type
_entity_poly.pdbx_seq_one_letter_code
_entity_poly.pdbx_strand_id
1 'polypeptide(L)' 'MSSEELEAYFAGIELPEKVELVQGVVIEDIPLFLESHFSYLKRNGTLKSADVFLMRLNQLHDKIEELKTQE' A
#
# COMPACT_ATOMS: atom_id res chain seq x y z
N MET A 1 4.40 -9.19 2.76
CA MET A 1 3.03 -9.55 3.18
C MET A 1 2.17 -9.88 1.96
N SER A 2 1.16 -10.74 2.13
CA SER A 2 0.14 -11.03 1.11
C SER A 2 -0.83 -9.85 0.97
N SER A 3 -1.59 -9.80 -0.14
CA SER A 3 -2.58 -8.73 -0.35
C SER A 3 -3.65 -8.69 0.74
N GLU A 4 -4.12 -9.84 1.22
CA GLU A 4 -5.14 -9.91 2.27
C GLU A 4 -4.61 -9.38 3.62
N GLU A 5 -3.37 -9.72 3.96
CA GLU A 5 -2.69 -9.24 5.18
C GLU A 5 -2.51 -7.72 5.16
N LEU A 6 -2.16 -7.18 3.99
CA LEU A 6 -2.02 -5.72 3.81
C LEU A 6 -3.38 -5.03 3.92
N GLU A 7 -4.43 -5.59 3.32
CA GLU A 7 -5.79 -5.04 3.40
C GLU A 7 -6.27 -5.00 4.86
N ALA A 8 -6.03 -6.07 5.62
CA ALA A 8 -6.35 -6.12 7.05
C ALA A 8 -5.52 -5.13 7.88
N TYR A 9 -4.21 -5.00 7.60
CA TYR A 9 -3.34 -4.03 8.26
C TYR A 9 -3.83 -2.60 8.02
N PHE A 10 -4.03 -2.20 6.77
CA PHE A 10 -4.45 -0.85 6.43
C PHE A 10 -5.87 -0.51 6.90
N ALA A 11 -6.75 -1.51 7.05
CA ALA A 11 -8.07 -1.33 7.65
C ALA A 11 -8.03 -1.10 9.18
N GLY A 12 -6.97 -1.55 9.84
CA GLY A 12 -6.82 -1.49 11.30
C GLY A 12 -5.97 -0.32 11.82
N ILE A 13 -5.40 0.50 10.94
CA ILE A 13 -4.53 1.62 11.31
C ILE A 13 -5.09 2.96 10.82
N GLU A 14 -4.72 4.05 11.49
CA GLU A 14 -4.85 5.38 10.90
C GLU A 14 -3.81 5.55 9.81
N LEU A 15 -4.30 5.75 8.59
CA LEU A 15 -3.47 6.07 7.43
C LEU A 15 -3.14 7.56 7.46
N PRO A 16 -1.88 7.95 7.22
CA PRO A 16 -1.53 9.36 7.11
C PRO A 16 -2.23 9.99 5.90
N GLU A 17 -2.45 11.31 5.95
CA GLU A 17 -3.09 12.05 4.84
C GLU A 17 -2.28 11.93 3.54
N LYS A 18 -0.95 11.90 3.67
CA LYS A 18 -0.02 11.71 2.55
C LYS A 18 1.23 10.98 2.99
N VAL A 19 1.83 10.24 2.06
CA VAL A 19 3.10 9.55 2.29
C VAL A 19 3.99 9.65 1.08
N GLU A 20 5.26 9.99 1.30
CA GLU A 20 6.27 9.90 0.25
C GLU A 20 6.80 8.46 0.21
N LEU A 21 6.42 7.71 -0.84
CA LEU A 21 6.78 6.31 -1.00
C LEU A 21 8.26 6.16 -1.35
N VAL A 22 8.72 6.97 -2.30
CA VAL A 22 10.13 7.14 -2.70
C VAL A 22 10.34 8.62 -3.04
N GLN A 23 11.60 9.07 -3.08
CA GLN A 23 11.94 10.46 -3.34
C GLN A 23 11.22 10.99 -4.59
N GLY A 24 10.30 11.96 -4.41
CA GLY A 24 9.51 12.57 -5.47
C GLY A 24 8.22 11.82 -5.87
N VAL A 25 7.88 10.71 -5.21
CA VAL A 25 6.61 9.99 -5.38
C VAL A 25 5.81 10.13 -4.09
N VAL A 26 4.96 11.15 -4.06
CA VAL A 26 4.03 11.41 -2.96
C VAL A 26 2.68 10.81 -3.31
N ILE A 27 2.17 9.96 -2.43
CA ILE A 27 0.79 9.50 -2.47
C ILE A 27 0.00 10.46 -1.59
N GLU A 28 -0.76 11.33 -2.23
CA GLU A 28 -1.66 12.30 -1.58
C GLU A 28 -3.00 11.68 -1.18
N ASP A 29 -3.35 10.53 -1.77
CA ASP A 29 -4.58 9.81 -1.45
C ASP A 29 -4.27 8.31 -1.28
N ILE A 30 -3.88 7.97 -0.06
CA ILE A 30 -3.59 6.58 0.34
C ILE A 30 -4.83 5.68 0.18
N PRO A 31 -6.04 6.05 0.65
CA PRO A 31 -7.19 5.14 0.52
C PRO A 31 -7.54 4.85 -0.93
N LEU A 32 -7.51 5.82 -1.84
CA LEU A 32 -7.72 5.60 -3.27
C LEU A 32 -6.62 4.72 -3.87
N PHE A 33 -5.37 4.92 -3.46
CA PHE A 33 -4.25 4.09 -3.90
C PHE A 33 -4.44 2.63 -3.49
N LEU A 34 -4.78 2.39 -2.23
CA LEU A 34 -5.05 1.06 -1.68
C LEU A 34 -6.21 0.39 -2.42
N GLU A 35 -7.35 1.08 -2.55
CA GLU A 35 -8.52 0.55 -3.24
C GLU A 35 -8.19 0.15 -4.68
N SER A 36 -7.50 1.02 -5.43
CA SER A 36 -7.09 0.74 -6.81
C SER A 36 -6.18 -0.48 -6.91
N HIS A 37 -5.18 -0.59 -6.03
CA HIS A 37 -4.24 -1.71 -6.02
C HIS A 37 -4.91 -3.02 -5.60
N PHE A 38 -5.69 -3.01 -4.52
CA PHE A 38 -6.43 -4.20 -4.06
C PHE A 38 -7.47 -4.65 -5.07
N SER A 39 -8.21 -3.72 -5.69
CA SER A 39 -9.17 -4.04 -6.75
C SER A 39 -8.48 -4.68 -7.96
N TYR A 40 -7.30 -4.17 -8.35
CA TYR A 40 -6.51 -4.77 -9.42
C TYR A 40 -6.01 -6.17 -9.05
N LEU A 41 -5.48 -6.37 -7.83
CA LEU A 41 -5.01 -7.65 -7.33
C LEU A 41 -6.15 -8.68 -7.23
N LYS A 42 -7.33 -8.28 -6.76
CA LYS A 42 -8.52 -9.15 -6.70
C LYS A 42 -8.98 -9.60 -8.08
N ARG A 43 -8.86 -8.74 -9.11
CA ARG A 43 -9.28 -9.04 -10.49
C ARG A 43 -8.21 -9.78 -11.30
N ASN A 44 -6.94 -9.50 -11.05
CA ASN A 44 -5.82 -9.90 -11.91
C ASN A 44 -4.69 -10.62 -11.16
N GLY A 45 -4.91 -11.09 -9.92
CA GLY A 45 -3.86 -11.64 -9.05
C GLY A 45 -3.08 -12.83 -9.60
N THR A 46 -3.58 -13.48 -10.67
CA THR A 46 -2.88 -14.54 -11.41
C THR A 46 -1.90 -14.02 -12.45
N LEU A 47 -1.90 -12.71 -12.77
CA LEU A 47 -1.00 -12.09 -13.72
C LEU A 47 0.30 -11.68 -13.04
N LYS A 48 1.44 -11.88 -13.72
CA LYS A 48 2.74 -11.35 -13.29
C LYS A 48 2.74 -9.83 -13.11
N SER A 49 1.88 -9.11 -13.83
CA SER A 49 1.73 -7.66 -13.68
C SER A 49 1.18 -7.27 -12.30
N ALA A 50 0.42 -8.16 -11.65
CA ALA A 50 -0.16 -7.95 -10.34
C ALA A 50 0.92 -7.93 -9.23
N ASP A 51 2.05 -8.62 -9.44
CA ASP A 51 3.20 -8.65 -8.53
C ASP A 51 3.73 -7.23 -8.23
N VAL A 52 3.75 -6.35 -9.24
CA VAL A 52 4.19 -4.96 -9.08
C VAL A 52 3.24 -4.17 -8.15
N PHE A 53 1.94 -4.45 -8.21
CA PHE A 53 0.96 -3.80 -7.33
C PHE A 53 1.13 -4.29 -5.89
N LEU A 54 1.36 -5.58 -5.69
CA LEU A 54 1.65 -6.14 -4.38
C LEU A 54 2.97 -5.58 -3.82
N MET A 55 4.00 -5.46 -4.65
CA MET A 55 5.28 -4.87 -4.27
C MET A 55 5.10 -3.43 -3.77
N ARG A 56 4.33 -2.61 -4.50
CA ARG A 56 4.04 -1.22 -4.10
C ARG A 56 3.28 -1.11 -2.79
N LEU A 57 2.31 -1.99 -2.54
CA LEU A 57 1.60 -2.03 -1.26
C LEU A 57 2.52 -2.42 -0.10
N ASN A 58 3.47 -3.34 -0.33
CA ASN A 58 4.49 -3.66 0.67
C ASN A 58 5.42 -2.47 0.94
N GLN A 59 5.85 -1.73 -0.11
CA GLN A 59 6.64 -0.52 0.08
C GLN A 59 5.88 0.55 0.87
N LEU A 60 4.58 0.70 0.62
CA LEU A 60 3.72 1.61 1.37
C LEU A 60 3.63 1.21 2.85
N HIS A 61 3.45 -0.08 3.12
CA HIS A 61 3.43 -0.62 4.48
C HIS A 61 4.74 -0.33 5.22
N ASP A 62 5.88 -0.66 4.59
CA ASP A 62 7.20 -0.42 5.15
C ASP A 62 7.39 1.07 5.47
N LYS A 63 6.96 1.95 4.56
CA LYS A 63 7.02 3.41 4.77
C LYS A 63 6.16 3.90 5.93
N ILE A 64 4.96 3.36 6.08
CA ILE A 64 4.07 3.73 7.18
C ILE A 64 4.62 3.22 8.52
N GLU A 65 5.18 2.01 8.56
CA GLU A 65 5.86 1.47 9.76
C GLU A 65 7.11 2.28 10.12
N GLU A 66 7.92 2.68 9.13
CA GLU A 66 9.06 3.60 9.34
C GLU A 66 8.59 4.91 9.99
N LEU A 67 7.52 5.52 9.46
CA LEU A 67 6.96 6.76 9.98
C LEU A 67 6.47 6.62 11.43
N LYS A 68 5.76 5.53 11.74
CA LYS A 68 5.28 5.24 13.10
C LYS A 68 6.41 4.99 14.10
N THR A 69 7.52 4.40 13.64
CA THR A 69 8.68 4.10 14.50
C THR A 69 9.49 5.36 14.84
N GLN A 70 9.28 6.46 14.11
CA GLN A 70 9.97 7.73 14.32
C GLN A 70 9.21 8.70 15.26
N GLU A 71 8.02 8.33 15.77
CA GLU A 71 7.24 9.08 16.79
C GLU A 71 7.54 8.59 18.21
#